data_AF-A0A6A6JZA1-F1
#
_entry.id   AF-A0A6A6JZA1-F1
#
_cell.length_a   1.000
_cell.length_b   1.000
_cell.length_c   1.000
_cell.angle_alpha   90.00
_cell.angle_beta   90.00
_cell.angle_gamma   90.00
#
_symmetry.space_group_name_H-M   'P 1'
#
loop_
_entity.id
_entity.type
_entity.pdbx_description
1 polymer ?
#
loop_
_entity_poly.entity_id
_entity_poly.type
_entity_poly.pdbx_seq_one_letter_code
_entity_poly.pdbx_strand_id
1 'polypeptide(L)'
;MRTACFWLVWRVARGAVVFSKGERRIKSPCVRAGSGHTCERHSVNQWWLGSPVAPGTAGSASALVFFPLVVSSAACGALLVVVTFALGLWAVARYLEDNPERHDPAEVVVDEVCGQTLVLTIPCILTQRGVFGVHLPSDALHQTIFLCSGLVCFRIFDVAKPWPVCIVDARVGGALGVMLDDIVAAIPASIVCLAMVNASFM
;
A
#
# COMPACT_ATOMS: atom_id res chain seq x y z
N MET A 1 31.37 -22.00 -10.55
CA MET A 1 31.06 -20.91 -9.58
C MET A 1 30.69 -19.60 -10.30
N ARG A 2 29.59 -19.52 -11.07
CA ARG A 2 29.10 -18.26 -11.70
C ARG A 2 27.59 -18.26 -12.05
N THR A 3 26.74 -19.03 -11.36
CA THR A 3 25.32 -19.21 -11.78
C THR A 3 24.26 -18.82 -10.74
N ALA A 4 24.62 -18.62 -9.46
CA ALA A 4 23.65 -18.22 -8.44
C ALA A 4 23.38 -16.70 -8.43
N CYS A 5 24.36 -15.87 -8.76
CA CYS A 5 24.23 -14.41 -8.73
C CYS A 5 23.41 -13.87 -9.91
N PHE A 6 23.46 -14.55 -11.07
CA PHE A 6 22.68 -14.15 -12.25
C PHE A 6 21.19 -14.43 -12.09
N TRP A 7 20.80 -15.49 -11.37
CA TRP A 7 19.39 -15.83 -11.13
C TRP A 7 18.67 -14.87 -10.19
N LEU A 8 19.37 -14.34 -9.17
CA LEU A 8 18.80 -13.37 -8.24
C LEU A 8 18.58 -12.01 -8.93
N VAL A 9 19.52 -11.58 -9.78
CA VAL A 9 19.42 -10.34 -10.56
C VAL A 9 18.45 -10.49 -11.74
N TRP A 10 18.34 -11.67 -12.36
CA TRP A 10 17.40 -11.95 -13.46
C TRP A 10 15.93 -11.96 -13.00
N ARG A 11 15.65 -12.31 -11.73
CA ARG A 11 14.31 -12.20 -11.11
C ARG A 11 13.93 -10.76 -10.76
N VAL A 12 14.92 -9.90 -10.52
CA VAL A 12 14.74 -8.45 -10.30
C VAL A 12 14.62 -7.69 -11.63
N ALA A 13 15.28 -8.15 -12.70
CA ALA A 13 15.32 -7.48 -14.00
C ALA A 13 14.14 -7.78 -14.94
N ARG A 14 13.37 -8.87 -14.73
CA ARG A 14 12.19 -9.23 -15.54
C ARG A 14 10.84 -8.85 -14.93
N GLY A 15 10.78 -7.79 -14.13
CA GLY A 15 9.51 -7.09 -13.93
C GLY A 15 8.47 -7.75 -13.01
N ALA A 16 8.74 -8.93 -12.46
CA ALA A 16 7.78 -9.64 -11.60
C ALA A 16 8.02 -9.31 -10.12
N VAL A 17 7.90 -8.03 -9.76
CA VAL A 17 7.49 -7.64 -8.41
C VAL A 17 6.10 -7.00 -8.54
N VAL A 18 5.17 -7.75 -9.11
CA VAL A 18 3.75 -7.49 -8.91
C VAL A 18 3.39 -8.32 -7.68
N PHE A 19 3.20 -7.63 -6.55
CA PHE A 19 2.75 -8.22 -5.29
C PHE A 19 1.28 -8.63 -5.45
N SER A 20 1.05 -9.73 -6.15
CA SER A 20 -0.28 -10.21 -6.53
C SER A 20 -1.08 -10.75 -5.35
N LYS A 21 -2.34 -10.37 -5.29
CA LYS A 21 -3.39 -10.90 -4.42
C LYS A 21 -4.03 -12.11 -5.07
N GLY A 22 -3.85 -13.27 -4.45
CA GLY A 22 -4.44 -14.52 -4.93
C GLY A 22 -5.97 -14.52 -4.96
N GLU A 23 -6.49 -14.98 -6.10
CA GLU A 23 -7.77 -15.65 -6.38
C GLU A 23 -9.09 -14.98 -5.94
N ARG A 24 -9.65 -14.12 -6.80
CA ARG A 24 -11.11 -14.16 -7.00
C ARG A 24 -11.42 -15.18 -8.08
N ARG A 25 -12.09 -16.24 -7.67
CA ARG A 25 -12.66 -17.31 -8.51
C ARG A 25 -13.48 -16.69 -9.65
N ILE A 26 -12.86 -16.45 -10.80
CA ILE A 26 -13.55 -16.08 -12.03
C ILE A 26 -14.33 -17.34 -12.46
N LYS A 27 -15.64 -17.35 -12.21
CA LYS A 27 -16.54 -18.16 -13.03
C LYS A 27 -16.61 -17.48 -14.38
N SER A 28 -15.65 -17.77 -15.26
CA SER A 28 -15.83 -17.51 -16.68
C SER A 28 -16.97 -18.41 -17.16
N PRO A 29 -17.92 -17.91 -17.98
CA PRO A 29 -18.79 -18.82 -18.69
C PRO A 29 -17.90 -19.70 -19.54
N CYS A 30 -17.97 -21.03 -19.35
CA CYS A 30 -17.36 -21.97 -20.27
C CYS A 30 -17.92 -21.71 -21.67
N VAL A 31 -17.20 -20.96 -22.49
CA VAL A 31 -17.36 -21.02 -23.93
C VAL A 31 -16.85 -22.40 -24.33
N ARG A 32 -17.76 -23.27 -24.75
CA ARG A 32 -17.41 -24.58 -25.32
C ARG A 32 -16.56 -24.34 -26.57
N ALA A 33 -15.26 -24.55 -26.46
CA ALA A 33 -14.40 -24.78 -27.60
C ALA A 33 -14.00 -26.26 -27.57
N GLY A 34 -14.42 -27.02 -28.58
CA GLY A 34 -13.87 -28.33 -28.85
C GLY A 34 -12.37 -28.22 -29.19
N SER A 35 -11.65 -29.31 -28.94
CA SER A 35 -10.20 -29.51 -29.13
C SER A 35 -9.30 -29.19 -27.92
N GLY A 36 -8.95 -30.24 -27.18
CA GLY A 36 -7.58 -30.69 -26.97
C GLY A 36 -6.55 -29.84 -26.20
N HIS A 37 -6.85 -28.61 -25.77
CA HIS A 37 -5.87 -27.80 -25.05
C HIS A 37 -6.09 -27.88 -23.54
N THR A 38 -5.18 -28.56 -22.85
CA THR A 38 -5.09 -28.55 -21.39
C THR A 38 -4.84 -27.12 -20.93
N CYS A 39 -5.82 -26.55 -20.23
CA CYS A 39 -5.72 -25.27 -19.55
C CYS A 39 -4.68 -25.39 -18.43
N GLU A 40 -3.42 -25.06 -18.73
CA GLU A 40 -2.36 -24.96 -17.72
C GLU A 40 -2.68 -23.78 -16.81
N ARG A 41 -3.19 -24.15 -15.64
CA ARG A 41 -3.54 -23.26 -14.55
C ARG A 41 -2.23 -22.79 -13.93
N HIS A 42 -1.70 -21.66 -14.40
CA HIS A 42 -0.56 -21.00 -13.76
C HIS A 42 -0.99 -20.53 -12.37
N SER A 43 -0.78 -21.39 -11.38
CA SER A 43 -0.77 -21.06 -9.95
C SER A 43 0.38 -20.08 -9.73
N VAL A 44 0.10 -18.78 -9.78
CA VAL A 44 1.09 -17.76 -9.42
C VAL A 44 1.10 -17.69 -7.90
N ASN A 45 2.20 -18.20 -7.37
CA ASN A 45 2.41 -18.46 -5.96
C ASN A 45 2.30 -17.17 -5.15
N GLN A 46 1.47 -17.25 -4.12
CA GLN A 46 1.25 -16.32 -3.02
C GLN A 46 2.55 -16.16 -2.18
N TRP A 47 2.53 -15.26 -1.17
CA TRP A 47 3.61 -14.90 -0.20
C TRP A 47 4.43 -13.69 -0.64
N TRP A 48 4.36 -12.55 0.07
CA TRP A 48 4.81 -12.43 1.46
C TRP A 48 3.88 -11.66 2.44
N LEU A 49 2.85 -10.95 1.95
CA LEU A 49 2.01 -10.06 2.82
C LEU A 49 0.52 -10.02 2.44
N GLY A 50 0.08 -10.81 1.45
CA GLY A 50 -1.33 -10.86 1.03
C GLY A 50 -2.13 -11.94 1.77
N SER A 51 -3.07 -11.54 2.62
CA SER A 51 -4.09 -12.45 3.15
C SER A 51 -5.13 -12.77 2.06
N PRO A 52 -5.53 -14.04 1.85
CA PRO A 52 -6.60 -14.37 0.90
C PRO A 52 -7.99 -13.82 1.31
N VAL A 53 -8.12 -13.33 2.55
CA VAL A 53 -9.40 -12.88 3.14
C VAL A 53 -9.49 -11.34 3.20
N ALA A 54 -8.38 -10.67 3.57
CA ALA A 54 -8.30 -9.22 3.70
C ALA A 54 -6.90 -8.74 3.30
N PRO A 55 -6.53 -8.86 2.02
CA PRO A 55 -5.21 -8.47 1.54
C PRO A 55 -4.95 -6.98 1.72
N GLY A 56 -6.02 -6.19 1.79
CA GLY A 56 -5.91 -4.76 2.01
C GLY A 56 -5.43 -4.38 3.43
N THR A 57 -5.99 -5.09 4.40
CA THR A 57 -5.58 -4.97 5.80
C THR A 57 -4.17 -5.52 6.01
N ALA A 58 -3.79 -6.57 5.28
CA ALA A 58 -2.46 -7.16 5.38
C ALA A 58 -1.39 -6.25 4.75
N GLY A 59 -1.72 -5.57 3.64
CA GLY A 59 -0.91 -4.51 3.05
C GLY A 59 -0.67 -3.35 4.02
N SER A 60 -1.76 -2.76 4.51
CA SER A 60 -1.69 -1.69 5.52
C SER A 60 -0.91 -2.13 6.77
N ALA A 61 -1.19 -3.32 7.31
CA ALA A 61 -0.47 -3.83 8.49
C ALA A 61 1.02 -4.07 8.23
N SER A 62 1.43 -4.35 6.99
CA SER A 62 2.84 -4.54 6.66
C SER A 62 3.67 -3.27 6.85
N ALA A 63 3.07 -2.09 6.67
CA ALA A 63 3.74 -0.81 6.92
C ALA A 63 4.16 -0.66 8.39
N LEU A 64 3.48 -1.33 9.33
CA LEU A 64 3.81 -1.31 10.76
C LEU A 64 5.17 -1.94 11.06
N VAL A 65 5.66 -2.86 10.23
CA VAL A 65 7.01 -3.45 10.38
C VAL A 65 8.08 -2.38 10.28
N PHE A 66 7.85 -1.33 9.48
CA PHE A 66 8.78 -0.22 9.30
C PHE A 66 8.61 0.88 10.36
N PHE A 67 7.63 0.78 11.25
CA PHE A 67 7.34 1.83 12.22
C PHE A 67 8.53 2.25 13.10
N PRO A 68 9.34 1.33 13.68
CA PRO A 68 10.51 1.74 14.47
C PRO A 68 11.49 2.61 13.69
N LEU A 69 11.64 2.32 12.39
CA LEU A 69 12.49 3.12 11.50
C LEU A 69 11.89 4.52 11.26
N VAL A 70 10.57 4.61 11.03
CA VAL A 70 9.86 5.88 10.82
C VAL A 70 9.95 6.79 12.06
N VAL A 71 9.78 6.22 13.27
CA VAL A 71 9.91 6.98 14.52
C VAL A 71 11.34 7.46 14.75
N SER A 72 12.33 6.62 14.44
CA SER A 72 13.75 6.98 14.61
C SER A 72 14.16 8.16 13.72
N SER A 73 13.57 8.27 12.54
CA SER A 73 13.87 9.30 11.55
C SER A 73 12.70 9.47 10.60
N ALA A 74 12.01 10.61 10.68
CA ALA A 74 10.93 10.90 9.75
C ALA A 74 11.44 11.05 8.31
N ALA A 75 12.74 11.36 8.13
CA ALA A 75 13.39 11.34 6.82
C ALA A 75 13.46 9.91 6.24
N CYS A 76 13.70 8.89 7.06
CA CYS A 76 13.63 7.50 6.63
C CYS A 76 12.20 7.11 6.26
N GLY A 77 11.20 7.54 7.02
CA GLY A 77 9.79 7.34 6.65
C GLY A 77 9.41 8.01 5.33
N ALA A 78 9.82 9.26 5.13
CA ALA A 78 9.60 9.99 3.88
C ALA A 78 10.29 9.29 2.69
N LEU A 79 11.52 8.81 2.88
CA LEU A 79 12.23 8.04 1.87
C LEU A 79 11.49 6.74 1.53
N LEU A 80 10.99 6.02 2.54
CA LEU A 80 10.18 4.82 2.32
C LEU A 80 8.95 5.13 1.47
N VAL A 81 8.18 6.18 1.80
CA VAL A 81 7.03 6.62 1.00
C VAL A 81 7.44 6.89 -0.45
N VAL A 82 8.52 7.65 -0.68
CA VAL A 82 8.99 7.95 -2.04
C VAL A 82 9.38 6.68 -2.80
N VAL A 83 10.09 5.76 -2.15
CA VAL A 83 10.54 4.50 -2.76
C VAL A 83 9.34 3.60 -3.07
N THR A 84 8.42 3.39 -2.12
CA THR A 84 7.22 2.57 -2.34
C THR A 84 6.30 3.20 -3.38
N PHE A 85 6.21 4.53 -3.42
CA PHE A 85 5.43 5.24 -4.43
C PHE A 85 6.01 5.01 -5.84
N ALA A 86 7.32 5.20 -6.01
CA ALA A 86 7.99 4.98 -7.29
C ALA A 86 7.92 3.52 -7.76
N LEU A 87 8.11 2.57 -6.85
CA LEU A 87 7.99 1.14 -7.14
C LEU A 87 6.54 0.77 -7.50
N GLY A 88 5.56 1.31 -6.79
CA GLY A 88 4.14 1.12 -7.07
C GLY A 88 3.76 1.67 -8.45
N LEU A 89 4.17 2.90 -8.79
CA LEU A 89 3.95 3.46 -10.12
C LEU A 89 4.50 2.58 -11.23
N TRP A 90 5.74 2.12 -11.07
CA TRP A 90 6.36 1.23 -12.05
C TRP A 90 5.61 -0.12 -12.15
N ALA A 91 5.25 -0.73 -11.02
CA ALA A 91 4.55 -2.01 -10.99
C ALA A 91 3.15 -1.92 -11.61
N VAL A 92 2.38 -0.89 -11.28
CA VAL A 92 1.03 -0.68 -11.82
C VAL A 92 1.11 -0.32 -13.31
N ALA A 93 2.06 0.52 -13.73
CA ALA A 93 2.23 0.84 -15.14
C ALA A 93 2.49 -0.41 -15.98
N ARG A 94 3.41 -1.28 -15.53
CA ARG A 94 3.68 -2.57 -16.17
C ARG A 94 2.46 -3.49 -16.19
N TYR A 95 1.72 -3.54 -15.09
CA TYR A 95 0.51 -4.38 -15.02
C TYR A 95 -0.57 -3.91 -16.01
N LEU A 96 -0.79 -2.60 -16.12
CA LEU A 96 -1.76 -2.01 -17.04
C LEU A 96 -1.33 -2.12 -18.51
N GLU A 97 -0.02 -2.14 -18.81
CA GLU A 97 0.51 -2.47 -20.14
C GLU A 97 0.09 -3.88 -20.58
N ASP A 98 0.18 -4.85 -19.67
CA ASP A 98 -0.15 -6.26 -19.94
C ASP A 98 -1.67 -6.56 -19.85
N ASN A 99 -2.47 -5.69 -19.22
CA ASN A 99 -3.90 -5.88 -18.98
C ASN A 99 -4.70 -4.58 -19.24
N PRO A 100 -4.73 -4.08 -20.49
CA PRO A 100 -5.27 -2.76 -20.83
C PRO A 100 -6.77 -2.58 -20.55
N GLU A 101 -7.53 -3.67 -20.47
CA GLU A 101 -8.95 -3.65 -20.11
C GLU A 101 -9.23 -3.44 -18.61
N ARG A 102 -8.22 -3.68 -17.74
CA ARG A 102 -8.38 -3.53 -16.29
C ARG A 102 -8.10 -2.10 -15.87
N HIS A 103 -9.04 -1.54 -15.13
CA HIS A 103 -8.92 -0.24 -14.49
C HIS A 103 -8.98 -0.51 -12.99
N ASP A 104 -7.89 -0.23 -12.29
CA ASP A 104 -7.68 -0.51 -10.85
C ASP A 104 -7.54 -2.01 -10.49
N PRO A 105 -6.31 -2.57 -10.56
CA PRO A 105 -6.07 -3.94 -10.16
C PRO A 105 -6.13 -4.03 -8.64
N ALA A 106 -7.19 -4.64 -8.11
CA ALA A 106 -7.34 -4.90 -6.69
C ALA A 106 -6.19 -5.73 -6.08
N GLU A 107 -5.31 -6.30 -6.93
CA GLU A 107 -4.09 -7.01 -6.59
C GLU A 107 -2.89 -6.11 -6.27
N VAL A 108 -2.94 -4.81 -6.52
CA VAL A 108 -1.91 -3.87 -6.09
C VAL A 108 -2.11 -3.63 -4.60
N VAL A 109 -1.05 -3.89 -3.83
CA VAL A 109 -1.03 -3.71 -2.36
C VAL A 109 -0.02 -2.63 -1.98
N VAL A 110 0.84 -2.22 -2.92
CA VAL A 110 1.95 -1.29 -2.70
C VAL A 110 1.46 0.13 -2.46
N ASP A 111 0.34 0.50 -3.09
CA ASP A 111 -0.45 1.70 -2.81
C ASP A 111 -0.83 1.78 -1.33
N GLU A 112 -1.37 0.70 -0.76
CA GLU A 112 -1.80 0.68 0.64
C GLU A 112 -0.62 0.72 1.62
N VAL A 113 0.47 0.01 1.31
CA VAL A 113 1.72 0.11 2.10
C VAL A 113 2.23 1.55 2.07
N CYS A 114 2.19 2.19 0.90
CA CYS A 114 2.65 3.55 0.70
C CYS A 114 1.79 4.55 1.48
N GLY A 115 0.46 4.45 1.36
CA GLY A 115 -0.51 5.27 2.08
C GLY A 115 -0.40 5.11 3.59
N GLN A 116 -0.37 3.86 4.09
CA GLN A 116 -0.24 3.61 5.52
C GLN A 116 1.10 4.10 6.07
N THR A 117 2.21 3.94 5.33
CA THR A 117 3.52 4.48 5.73
C THR A 117 3.46 6.01 5.82
N LEU A 118 2.76 6.67 4.90
CA LEU A 118 2.55 8.12 4.94
C LEU A 118 1.73 8.55 6.18
N VAL A 119 0.69 7.78 6.55
CA VAL A 119 -0.12 8.02 7.76
C VAL A 119 0.73 8.05 9.03
N LEU A 120 1.72 7.17 9.14
CA LEU A 120 2.63 7.14 10.28
C LEU A 120 3.73 8.20 10.19
N THR A 121 4.16 8.53 8.97
CA THR A 121 5.28 9.45 8.72
C THR A 121 4.91 10.91 8.99
N ILE A 122 3.72 11.37 8.60
CA ILE A 122 3.30 12.78 8.79
C ILE A 122 3.36 13.21 10.27
N PRO A 123 2.76 12.48 11.23
CA PRO A 123 2.92 12.72 12.67
C PRO A 123 4.36 12.81 13.14
N CYS A 124 5.23 11.92 12.63
CA CYS A 124 6.65 11.90 12.97
C CYS A 124 7.36 13.16 12.44
N ILE A 125 7.07 13.59 11.20
CA ILE A 125 7.61 14.84 10.64
C ILE A 125 7.20 16.04 11.50
N LEU A 126 5.91 16.16 11.84
CA LEU A 126 5.41 17.30 12.61
C LEU A 126 6.03 17.37 14.01
N THR A 127 6.13 16.23 14.69
CA THR A 127 6.78 16.15 16.01
C THR A 127 8.27 16.50 15.92
N GLN A 128 9.02 15.92 14.97
CA GLN A 128 10.46 16.15 14.83
C GLN A 128 10.81 17.58 14.39
N ARG A 129 9.90 18.26 13.68
CA ARG A 129 10.04 19.69 13.35
C ARG A 129 9.62 20.63 14.49
N GLY A 130 9.14 20.09 15.60
CA GLY A 130 8.74 20.87 16.77
C GLY A 130 7.48 21.71 16.55
N VAL A 131 6.52 21.21 15.76
CA VAL A 131 5.22 21.88 15.61
C VAL A 131 4.52 21.92 16.97
N PHE A 132 4.15 23.12 17.41
CA PHE A 132 3.57 23.33 18.74
C PHE A 132 2.25 22.55 18.92
N GLY A 133 2.09 21.91 20.07
CA GLY A 133 0.89 21.13 20.42
C GLY A 133 0.81 19.76 19.75
N VAL A 134 1.88 19.30 19.11
CA VAL A 134 1.98 17.97 18.49
C VAL A 134 3.00 17.13 19.24
N HIS A 135 2.55 16.05 19.87
CA HIS A 135 3.40 15.11 20.59
C HIS A 135 3.16 13.67 20.10
N LEU A 136 4.25 12.92 19.93
CA LEU A 136 4.19 11.48 19.69
C LEU A 136 4.19 10.75 21.05
N PRO A 137 3.38 9.68 21.21
CA PRO A 137 3.39 8.84 22.39
C PRO A 137 4.79 8.26 22.70
N SER A 138 5.24 8.40 23.95
CA SER A 138 6.51 7.83 24.41
C SER A 138 6.35 6.46 25.09
N ASP A 139 5.17 6.16 25.64
CA ASP A 139 4.89 4.89 26.31
C ASP A 139 4.31 3.85 25.34
N ALA A 140 4.52 2.57 25.68
CA ALA A 140 4.17 1.45 24.81
C ALA A 140 2.65 1.34 24.56
N LEU A 141 1.81 1.70 25.54
CA LEU A 141 0.35 1.64 25.41
C LEU A 141 -0.12 2.66 24.36
N HIS A 142 0.27 3.93 24.51
CA HIS A 142 -0.17 4.96 23.59
C HIS A 142 0.49 4.84 22.21
N GLN A 143 1.71 4.28 22.10
CA GLN A 143 2.27 3.91 20.81
C GLN A 143 1.43 2.86 20.10
N THR A 144 0.95 1.85 20.84
CA THR A 144 0.04 0.84 20.29
C THR A 144 -1.27 1.47 19.84
N ILE A 145 -1.85 2.37 20.65
CA ILE A 145 -3.05 3.13 20.28
C ILE A 145 -2.81 3.92 18.99
N PHE A 146 -1.68 4.64 18.88
CA PHE A 146 -1.32 5.39 17.68
C PHE A 146 -1.24 4.49 16.43
N LEU A 147 -0.61 3.32 16.53
CA LEU A 147 -0.52 2.36 15.42
C LEU A 147 -1.90 1.82 15.00
N CYS A 148 -2.71 1.41 15.97
CA CYS A 148 -4.05 0.90 15.73
C CYS A 148 -4.96 1.99 15.15
N SER A 149 -4.94 3.20 15.71
CA SER A 149 -5.68 4.36 15.21
C SER A 149 -5.22 4.71 13.80
N GLY A 150 -3.91 4.71 13.53
CA GLY A 150 -3.37 4.98 12.20
C GLY A 150 -3.88 3.98 11.16
N LEU A 151 -3.92 2.69 11.50
CA LEU A 151 -4.43 1.64 10.61
C LEU A 151 -5.94 1.79 10.35
N VAL A 152 -6.71 2.04 11.41
CA VAL A 152 -8.17 2.21 11.29
C VAL A 152 -8.52 3.49 10.53
N CYS A 153 -7.90 4.61 10.87
CA CYS A 153 -8.12 5.88 10.18
C CYS A 153 -7.79 5.75 8.69
N PHE A 154 -6.62 5.20 8.34
CA PHE A 154 -6.25 5.02 6.93
C PHE A 154 -7.33 4.24 6.18
N ARG A 155 -7.75 3.08 6.70
CA ARG A 155 -8.78 2.26 6.05
C ARG A 155 -10.15 2.94 5.95
N ILE A 156 -10.53 3.74 6.95
CA ILE A 156 -11.76 4.53 6.86
C ILE A 156 -11.66 5.52 5.71
N PHE A 157 -10.55 6.25 5.57
CA PHE A 157 -10.39 7.26 4.52
C PHE A 157 -10.20 6.67 3.12
N ASP A 158 -9.46 5.58 3.01
CA ASP A 158 -9.26 4.80 1.78
C ASP A 158 -10.60 4.24 1.26
N VAL A 159 -11.42 3.63 2.14
CA VAL A 159 -12.73 3.07 1.72
C VAL A 159 -13.79 4.16 1.52
N ALA A 160 -13.84 5.17 2.39
CA ALA A 160 -14.88 6.19 2.34
C ALA A 160 -14.65 7.24 1.25
N LYS A 161 -13.40 7.42 0.79
CA LYS A 161 -12.97 8.43 -0.19
C LYS A 161 -13.71 9.76 -0.05
N PRO A 162 -13.65 10.42 1.13
CA PRO A 162 -14.44 11.62 1.36
C PRO A 162 -14.01 12.74 0.39
N TRP A 163 -14.98 13.53 -0.05
CA TRP A 163 -14.76 14.72 -0.87
C TRP A 163 -13.75 15.66 -0.16
N PRO A 164 -12.66 16.14 -0.80
CA PRO A 164 -12.40 16.32 -2.24
C PRO A 164 -11.53 15.24 -2.92
N VAL A 165 -11.19 14.13 -2.24
CA VAL A 165 -10.31 13.06 -2.78
C VAL A 165 -10.85 12.50 -4.10
N CYS A 166 -12.17 12.30 -4.17
CA CYS A 166 -12.86 11.79 -5.35
C CYS A 166 -12.81 12.71 -6.59
N ILE A 167 -12.44 14.00 -6.48
CA ILE A 167 -12.25 14.89 -7.65
C ILE A 167 -10.91 14.64 -8.34
N VAL A 168 -9.87 14.32 -7.55
CA VAL A 168 -8.53 14.01 -8.07
C VAL A 168 -8.54 12.64 -8.76
N ASP A 169 -9.20 11.66 -8.13
CA ASP A 169 -9.45 10.31 -8.67
C ASP A 169 -10.11 10.35 -10.06
N ALA A 170 -11.15 11.19 -10.23
CA ALA A 170 -11.88 11.31 -11.49
C ALA A 170 -11.08 11.92 -12.67
N ARG A 171 -9.91 12.53 -12.42
CA ARG A 171 -9.14 13.26 -13.44
C ARG A 171 -7.81 12.60 -13.80
N VAL A 172 -7.29 11.71 -12.96
CA VAL A 172 -5.97 11.08 -13.16
C VAL A 172 -6.15 9.58 -13.32
N GLY A 173 -6.10 9.11 -14.56
CA GLY A 173 -6.17 7.67 -14.86
C GLY A 173 -4.81 6.98 -14.81
N GLY A 174 -4.84 5.64 -14.90
CA GLY A 174 -3.64 4.81 -14.99
C GLY A 174 -2.90 4.65 -13.66
N ALA A 175 -1.61 4.30 -13.73
CA ALA A 175 -0.80 3.99 -12.56
C ALA A 175 -0.69 5.13 -11.54
N LEU A 176 -0.67 6.38 -12.02
CA LEU A 176 -0.66 7.55 -11.16
C LEU A 176 -1.96 7.71 -10.37
N GLY A 177 -3.11 7.43 -10.99
CA GLY A 177 -4.42 7.49 -10.32
C GLY A 177 -4.49 6.54 -9.14
N VAL A 178 -4.17 5.26 -9.39
CA VAL A 178 -4.18 4.19 -8.37
C VAL A 178 -3.29 4.57 -7.17
N MET A 179 -2.04 4.98 -7.41
CA MET A 179 -1.14 5.32 -6.31
C MET A 179 -1.49 6.65 -5.61
N LEU A 180 -2.05 7.62 -6.33
CA LEU A 180 -2.41 8.92 -5.74
C LEU A 180 -3.65 8.84 -4.85
N ASP A 181 -4.58 7.94 -5.14
CA ASP A 181 -5.81 7.76 -4.37
C ASP A 181 -5.50 7.49 -2.88
N ASP A 182 -4.64 6.51 -2.61
CA ASP A 182 -4.20 6.15 -1.25
C ASP A 182 -3.36 7.23 -0.58
N ILE A 183 -2.51 7.93 -1.33
CA ILE A 183 -1.71 9.05 -0.81
C ILE A 183 -2.62 10.21 -0.39
N VAL A 184 -3.62 10.53 -1.21
CA VAL A 184 -4.55 11.61 -0.92
C VAL A 184 -5.46 11.23 0.26
N ALA A 185 -5.88 9.96 0.38
CA ALA A 185 -6.60 9.45 1.55
C ALA A 185 -5.75 9.46 2.84
N ALA A 186 -4.44 9.20 2.72
CA ALA A 186 -3.52 9.17 3.86
C ALA A 186 -3.33 10.53 4.54
N ILE A 187 -3.40 11.66 3.81
CA ILE A 187 -3.20 13.00 4.38
C ILE A 187 -4.25 13.33 5.47
N PRO A 188 -5.57 13.34 5.19
CA PRO A 188 -6.58 13.60 6.22
C PRO A 188 -6.59 12.50 7.30
N ALA A 189 -6.32 11.24 6.94
CA ALA A 189 -6.20 10.16 7.92
C ALA A 189 -5.09 10.42 8.94
N SER A 190 -3.95 10.95 8.50
CA SER A 190 -2.82 11.33 9.37
C SER A 190 -3.22 12.39 10.38
N ILE A 191 -3.95 13.42 9.93
CA ILE A 191 -4.37 14.55 10.76
C ILE A 191 -5.38 14.07 11.81
N VAL A 192 -6.37 13.26 11.41
CA VAL A 192 -7.37 12.71 12.34
C VAL A 192 -6.72 11.78 13.35
N CYS A 193 -5.85 10.87 12.91
CA CYS A 193 -5.11 9.98 13.81
C CYS A 193 -4.30 10.78 14.84
N LEU A 194 -3.60 11.83 14.38
CA LEU A 194 -2.82 12.70 15.25
C LEU A 194 -3.69 13.42 16.28
N ALA A 195 -4.83 13.96 15.84
CA ALA A 195 -5.77 14.65 16.72
C ALA A 195 -6.34 13.71 17.79
N MET A 196 -6.72 12.48 17.43
CA MET A 196 -7.23 11.49 18.39
C MET A 196 -6.19 11.15 19.46
N VAL A 197 -4.93 10.99 19.04
CA VAL A 197 -3.84 10.60 19.93
C VAL A 197 -3.47 11.77 20.85
N ASN A 198 -3.34 13.00 20.34
CA ASN A 198 -3.07 14.18 21.16
C ASN A 198 -4.24 14.51 22.11
N ALA A 199 -5.49 14.29 21.71
CA ALA A 199 -6.65 14.45 22.59
C ALA A 199 -6.67 13.43 23.74
N SER A 200 -6.00 12.29 23.58
CA SER A 200 -5.84 11.29 24.64
C SER A 200 -4.73 11.68 25.65
N PHE A 201 -3.91 12.67 25.32
CA PHE A 201 -2.79 13.17 26.14
C PHE A 201 -3.09 14.44 26.94
N MET A 202 -4.17 15.16 26.61
CA MET A 202 -4.64 16.34 27.35
C MET A 202 -5.51 15.95 28.53
#